data_AF-A0A161VQY7-F1
#
_entry.id   AF-A0A161VQY7-F1
#
_cell.length_a   1.000
_cell.length_b   1.000
_cell.length_c   1.000
_cell.angle_alpha   90.00
_cell.angle_beta   90.00
_cell.angle_gamma   90.00
#
_symmetry.space_group_name_H-M   'P 1'
#
loop_
_entity.id
_entity.type
_entity.pdbx_description
1 polymer ?
#
loop_
_entity_poly.entity_id
_entity_poly.type
_entity_poly.pdbx_seq_one_letter_code
_entity_poly.pdbx_strand_id
1 'polypeptide(L)'
;MRRISIFLGVLLFPASVFSQSAAMHSVAVLDLQIAMRAALRAVEVCTEAGHQVGASVVDRFGVEQVTLRSNMGGAHVAETARRKAWTAASFNMPTLDMDTLAEPGRAWGLATVPGAVTLGGGLPIVSQSGELLGGIGVAGGGGGDNEAQCAKAGLDAIADQLK
;
A
#
# COMPACT_ATOMS: atom_id res chain seq x y z
N MET A 1 -60.79 30.55 -42.89
CA MET A 1 -59.54 30.90 -42.19
C MET A 1 -58.91 29.62 -41.63
N ARG A 2 -57.95 29.03 -42.34
CA ARG A 2 -57.28 27.76 -41.95
C ARG A 2 -56.05 28.08 -41.11
N ARG A 3 -56.01 27.58 -39.87
CA ARG A 3 -54.85 27.69 -38.95
C ARG A 3 -53.80 26.66 -39.35
N ILE A 4 -52.60 27.11 -39.68
CA ILE A 4 -51.43 26.26 -39.96
C ILE A 4 -50.63 26.16 -38.66
N SER A 5 -50.59 24.97 -38.06
CA SER A 5 -49.76 24.66 -36.89
C SER A 5 -48.39 24.19 -37.36
N ILE A 6 -47.34 24.96 -37.08
CA ILE A 6 -45.95 24.60 -37.38
C ILE A 6 -45.41 23.84 -36.17
N PHE A 7 -45.14 22.53 -36.35
CA PHE A 7 -44.41 21.72 -35.38
C PHE A 7 -42.90 21.95 -35.56
N LEU A 8 -42.27 22.57 -34.57
CA LEU A 8 -40.82 22.76 -34.51
C LEU A 8 -40.17 21.47 -33.97
N GLY A 9 -39.67 20.63 -34.88
CA GLY A 9 -38.96 19.39 -34.52
C GLY A 9 -37.57 19.70 -33.98
N VAL A 10 -37.38 19.50 -32.68
CA VAL A 10 -36.06 19.55 -32.03
C VAL A 10 -35.32 18.25 -32.34
N LEU A 11 -34.37 18.32 -33.27
CA LEU A 11 -33.43 17.25 -33.58
C LEU A 11 -32.41 17.12 -32.42
N LEU A 12 -32.62 16.17 -31.53
CA LEU A 12 -31.61 15.74 -30.56
C LEU A 12 -30.50 14.98 -31.29
N PHE A 13 -29.37 15.64 -31.54
CA PHE A 13 -28.13 14.96 -31.89
C PHE A 13 -27.52 14.34 -30.63
N PRO A 14 -27.22 13.03 -30.61
CA PRO A 14 -26.49 12.43 -29.51
C PRO A 14 -25.05 12.94 -29.56
N ALA A 15 -24.68 13.81 -28.62
CA ALA A 15 -23.30 14.23 -28.46
C ALA A 15 -22.50 13.00 -28.02
N SER A 16 -21.67 12.46 -28.92
CA SER A 16 -20.69 11.45 -28.60
C SER A 16 -19.66 12.06 -27.65
N VAL A 17 -19.76 11.76 -26.36
CA VAL A 17 -18.76 12.18 -25.38
C VAL A 17 -17.52 11.30 -25.58
N PHE A 18 -16.57 11.79 -26.37
CA PHE A 18 -15.24 11.21 -26.41
C PHE A 18 -14.52 11.58 -25.12
N SER A 19 -14.27 10.59 -24.26
CA SER A 19 -13.42 10.76 -23.08
C SER A 19 -11.99 10.99 -23.55
N GLN A 20 -11.49 12.21 -23.35
CA GLN A 20 -10.13 12.59 -23.70
C GLN A 20 -9.18 12.02 -22.63
N SER A 21 -8.55 10.88 -22.90
CA SER A 21 -7.46 10.38 -22.07
C SER A 21 -6.34 11.42 -22.08
N ALA A 22 -6.06 12.01 -20.92
CA ALA A 22 -4.93 12.91 -20.76
C ALA A 22 -3.63 12.10 -20.90
N ALA A 23 -2.68 12.57 -21.71
CA ALA A 23 -1.39 11.92 -21.92
C ALA A 23 -0.47 11.96 -20.68
N MET A 24 -0.83 12.75 -19.67
CA MET A 24 -0.07 12.93 -18.43
C MET A 24 -0.99 12.74 -17.23
N HIS A 25 -0.47 12.07 -16.21
CA HIS A 25 -1.16 11.85 -14.94
C HIS A 25 -0.34 12.45 -13.80
N SER A 26 -1.01 13.14 -12.89
CA SER A 26 -0.45 13.53 -11.60
C SER A 26 -0.77 12.44 -10.60
N VAL A 27 0.20 12.08 -9.75
CA VAL A 27 0.03 11.09 -8.69
C VAL A 27 0.52 11.66 -7.37
N ALA A 28 -0.21 11.39 -6.29
CA ALA A 28 0.29 11.58 -4.94
C ALA A 28 1.38 10.53 -4.65
N VAL A 29 2.46 10.96 -4.01
CA VAL A 29 3.60 10.13 -3.61
C VAL A 29 3.93 10.43 -2.15
N LEU A 30 4.29 9.39 -1.40
CA LEU A 30 4.68 9.54 0.00
C LEU A 30 5.98 10.34 0.13
N ASP A 31 5.97 11.35 1.00
CA ASP A 31 7.16 12.12 1.34
C ASP A 31 8.17 11.26 2.14
N LEU A 32 9.46 11.44 1.85
CA LEU A 32 10.54 10.67 2.50
C LEU A 32 10.58 10.87 4.02
N GLN A 33 10.33 12.07 4.53
CA GLN A 33 10.34 12.31 5.99
C GLN A 33 9.17 11.62 6.67
N ILE A 34 8.02 11.54 6.01
CA ILE A 34 6.87 10.75 6.48
C ILE A 34 7.24 9.26 6.51
N ALA A 35 7.83 8.73 5.43
CA ALA A 35 8.30 7.35 5.36
C ALA A 35 9.31 7.00 6.47
N MET A 36 10.29 7.88 6.71
CA MET A 36 11.29 7.71 7.78
C MET A 36 10.66 7.64 9.16
N ARG A 37 9.68 8.51 9.45
CA ARG A 37 8.95 8.50 10.73
C ARG A 37 8.19 7.19 10.94
N ALA A 38 7.49 6.72 9.91
CA ALA A 38 6.73 5.47 9.98
C ALA A 38 7.64 4.27 10.25
N ALA A 39 8.72 4.14 9.49
CA ALA A 39 9.69 3.05 9.64
C ALA A 39 10.36 3.08 11.02
N LEU A 40 10.80 4.26 11.47
CA LEU A 40 11.44 4.42 12.77
C LEU A 40 10.50 4.02 13.90
N ARG A 41 9.25 4.53 13.89
CA ARG A 41 8.29 4.20 14.94
C ARG A 41 7.95 2.71 14.97
N ALA A 42 7.86 2.06 13.81
CA ALA A 42 7.64 0.61 13.76
C ALA A 42 8.79 -0.17 14.41
N VAL A 43 10.05 0.21 14.15
CA VAL A 43 11.22 -0.41 14.80
C VAL A 43 11.21 -0.17 16.31
N GLU A 44 10.92 1.05 16.76
CA GLU A 44 10.85 1.40 18.18
C GLU A 44 9.85 0.52 18.93
N VAL A 45 8.60 0.43 18.45
CA VAL A 45 7.54 -0.36 19.10
C VAL A 45 7.89 -1.83 19.16
N CYS A 46 8.43 -2.39 18.08
CA CYS A 46 8.87 -3.79 18.10
C CYS A 46 10.05 -4.01 19.04
N THR A 47 10.95 -3.02 19.18
CA THR A 47 12.07 -3.07 20.12
C THR A 47 11.58 -2.99 21.57
N GLU A 48 10.61 -2.13 21.87
CA GLU A 48 9.92 -2.04 23.17
C GLU A 48 9.26 -3.38 23.55
N ALA A 49 8.75 -4.11 22.57
CA ALA A 49 8.19 -5.46 22.74
C ALA A 49 9.25 -6.59 22.83
N GLY A 50 10.54 -6.25 22.79
CA GLY A 50 11.64 -7.22 22.93
C GLY A 50 12.07 -7.89 21.62
N HIS A 51 11.62 -7.40 20.47
CA HIS A 51 11.98 -7.94 19.15
C HIS A 51 13.12 -7.17 18.48
N GLN A 52 13.88 -7.85 17.63
CA GLN A 52 14.98 -7.26 16.85
C GLN A 52 14.61 -7.30 15.37
N VAL A 53 14.02 -6.22 14.88
CA VAL A 53 13.30 -6.21 13.60
C VAL A 53 14.02 -5.42 12.50
N GLY A 54 13.61 -5.67 11.27
CA GLY A 54 13.77 -4.73 10.17
C GLY A 54 12.42 -4.08 9.85
N ALA A 55 12.44 -2.82 9.42
CA ALA A 55 11.27 -2.14 8.87
C ALA A 55 11.65 -1.44 7.56
N SER A 56 10.81 -1.58 6.54
CA SER A 56 11.00 -0.92 5.25
C SER A 56 9.74 -0.21 4.80
N VAL A 57 9.91 0.90 4.08
CA VAL A 57 8.83 1.62 3.40
C VAL A 57 9.18 1.73 1.92
N VAL A 58 8.20 1.39 1.08
CA VAL A 58 8.24 1.58 -0.38
C VAL A 58 7.20 2.62 -0.78
N ASP A 59 7.44 3.33 -1.88
CA ASP A 59 6.46 4.21 -2.49
C ASP A 59 5.35 3.41 -3.23
N ARG A 60 4.39 4.12 -3.80
CA ARG A 60 3.26 3.52 -4.56
C ARG A 60 3.69 2.67 -5.76
N PHE A 61 4.92 2.83 -6.25
CA PHE A 61 5.49 2.08 -7.36
C PHE A 61 6.30 0.88 -6.87
N GLY A 62 6.35 0.65 -5.55
CA GLY A 62 7.13 -0.41 -4.94
C GLY A 62 8.63 -0.10 -4.88
N VAL A 63 9.04 1.15 -5.10
CA VAL A 63 10.44 1.56 -4.99
C VAL A 63 10.75 1.85 -3.52
N GLU A 64 11.82 1.27 -3.01
CA GLU A 64 12.24 1.44 -1.63
C GLU A 64 12.63 2.90 -1.34
N GLN A 65 12.06 3.47 -0.29
CA GLN A 65 12.41 4.79 0.22
C GLN A 65 13.27 4.69 1.49
N VAL A 66 12.93 3.76 2.38
CA VAL A 66 13.58 3.61 3.69
C VAL A 66 13.69 2.14 4.04
N THR A 67 14.84 1.74 4.57
CA THR A 67 15.03 0.46 5.27
C THR A 67 15.86 0.66 6.51
N LEU A 68 15.34 0.17 7.63
CA LEU A 68 15.97 0.16 8.94
C LEU A 68 16.13 -1.28 9.40
N ARG A 69 17.22 -1.56 10.11
CA ARG A 69 17.49 -2.87 10.72
C ARG A 69 18.05 -2.66 12.13
N SER A 70 17.41 -3.25 13.13
CA SER A 70 17.96 -3.29 14.50
C SER A 70 19.35 -3.91 14.51
N ASN A 71 20.24 -3.42 15.38
CA ASN A 71 21.62 -3.87 15.45
C ASN A 71 21.76 -5.39 15.57
N MET A 72 20.87 -6.03 16.35
CA MET A 72 20.87 -7.48 16.60
C MET A 72 19.84 -8.25 15.75
N GLY A 73 19.22 -7.62 14.76
CA GLY A 73 18.28 -8.28 13.86
C GLY A 73 18.96 -9.32 12.97
N GLY A 74 18.28 -10.42 12.64
CA GLY A 74 18.83 -11.43 11.73
C GLY A 74 19.16 -10.86 10.34
N ALA A 75 20.07 -11.48 9.59
CA ALA A 75 20.48 -10.96 8.27
C ALA A 75 19.32 -10.82 7.25
N HIS A 76 18.27 -11.63 7.41
CA HIS A 76 17.12 -11.65 6.51
C HIS A 76 16.10 -10.54 6.76
N VAL A 77 16.07 -9.92 7.95
CA VAL A 77 14.92 -9.09 8.37
C VAL A 77 14.74 -7.85 7.51
N ALA A 78 15.82 -7.25 7.01
CA ALA A 78 15.75 -6.07 6.14
C ALA A 78 15.09 -6.40 4.78
N GLU A 79 15.57 -7.46 4.10
CA GLU A 79 15.01 -7.86 2.80
C GLU A 79 13.59 -8.42 2.95
N THR A 80 13.30 -9.19 4.01
CA THR A 80 11.94 -9.67 4.26
C THR A 80 10.97 -8.51 4.53
N ALA A 81 11.38 -7.50 5.31
CA ALA A 81 10.59 -6.30 5.55
C ALA A 81 10.33 -5.53 4.24
N ARG A 82 11.36 -5.33 3.41
CA ARG A 82 11.23 -4.73 2.07
C ARG A 82 10.21 -5.48 1.22
N ARG A 83 10.32 -6.81 1.13
CA ARG A 83 9.41 -7.62 0.30
C ARG A 83 7.98 -7.59 0.81
N LYS A 84 7.75 -7.55 2.12
CA LYS A 84 6.41 -7.37 2.69
C LYS A 84 5.83 -6.00 2.37
N ALA A 85 6.63 -4.93 2.47
CA ALA A 85 6.23 -3.58 2.09
C ALA A 85 5.84 -3.51 0.60
N TRP A 86 6.70 -4.07 -0.27
CA TRP A 86 6.45 -4.19 -1.70
C TRP A 86 5.19 -4.99 -2.02
N THR A 87 4.97 -6.10 -1.32
CA THR A 87 3.77 -6.93 -1.48
C THR A 87 2.53 -6.12 -1.09
N ALA A 88 2.55 -5.48 0.08
CA ALA A 88 1.40 -4.71 0.55
C ALA A 88 1.04 -3.56 -0.40
N ALA A 89 2.04 -2.87 -0.96
CA ALA A 89 1.82 -1.83 -1.96
C ALA A 89 1.29 -2.39 -3.29
N SER A 90 1.90 -3.47 -3.80
CA SER A 90 1.58 -4.03 -5.12
C SER A 90 0.18 -4.65 -5.18
N PHE A 91 -0.25 -5.27 -4.09
CA PHE A 91 -1.56 -5.91 -3.98
C PHE A 91 -2.59 -5.03 -3.27
N ASN A 92 -2.18 -3.85 -2.78
CA ASN A 92 -2.98 -2.95 -1.95
C ASN A 92 -3.74 -3.71 -0.84
N MET A 93 -3.02 -4.60 -0.13
CA MET A 93 -3.59 -5.55 0.82
C MET A 93 -2.61 -5.83 1.95
N PRO A 94 -3.05 -5.90 3.23
CA PRO A 94 -2.23 -6.41 4.32
C PRO A 94 -1.69 -7.81 4.00
N THR A 95 -0.39 -8.04 4.21
CA THR A 95 0.18 -9.36 3.91
C THR A 95 -0.36 -10.45 4.84
N LEU A 96 -0.86 -10.08 6.02
CA LEU A 96 -1.50 -11.00 6.95
C LEU A 96 -2.79 -11.61 6.36
N ASP A 97 -3.56 -10.81 5.62
CA ASP A 97 -4.78 -11.28 4.95
C ASP A 97 -4.44 -12.22 3.79
N MET A 98 -3.29 -12.00 3.14
CA MET A 98 -2.78 -12.81 2.03
C MET A 98 -2.29 -14.18 2.46
N ASP A 99 -1.84 -14.34 3.71
CA ASP A 99 -1.33 -15.63 4.22
C ASP A 99 -2.39 -16.72 4.07
N THR A 100 -3.64 -16.39 4.43
CA THR A 100 -4.76 -17.31 4.26
C THR A 100 -5.08 -17.60 2.79
N LEU A 101 -4.93 -16.63 1.89
CA LEU A 101 -5.18 -16.79 0.46
C LEU A 101 -4.11 -17.62 -0.24
N ALA A 102 -2.89 -17.63 0.30
CA ALA A 102 -1.74 -18.34 -0.23
C ALA A 102 -1.78 -19.85 0.03
N GLU A 103 -2.75 -20.36 0.80
CA GLU A 103 -2.92 -21.80 1.04
C GLU A 103 -3.22 -22.59 -0.25
N PRO A 104 -2.72 -23.83 -0.40
CA PRO A 104 -3.04 -24.70 -1.53
C PRO A 104 -4.55 -24.81 -1.77
N GLY A 105 -4.97 -24.62 -3.03
CA GLY A 105 -6.38 -24.68 -3.43
C GLY A 105 -7.17 -23.37 -3.31
N ARG A 106 -6.56 -22.28 -2.81
CA ARG A 106 -7.12 -20.92 -2.91
C ARG A 106 -6.40 -20.13 -4.00
N ALA A 107 -5.69 -19.07 -3.64
CA ALA A 107 -4.90 -18.24 -4.53
C ALA A 107 -3.39 -18.49 -4.29
N TRP A 108 -3.00 -19.76 -4.19
CA TRP A 108 -1.62 -20.20 -3.95
C TRP A 108 -0.59 -19.54 -4.90
N GLY A 109 -1.01 -19.23 -6.13
CA GLY A 109 -0.19 -18.49 -7.09
C GLY A 109 0.26 -17.09 -6.63
N LEU A 110 -0.38 -16.48 -5.62
CA LEU A 110 0.08 -15.21 -5.04
C LEU A 110 1.46 -15.35 -4.41
N ALA A 111 1.74 -16.46 -3.74
CA ALA A 111 3.04 -16.73 -3.13
C ALA A 111 4.14 -17.03 -4.17
N THR A 112 3.77 -17.32 -5.42
CA THR A 112 4.71 -17.61 -6.50
C THR A 112 5.09 -16.37 -7.32
N VAL A 113 4.44 -15.22 -7.07
CA VAL A 113 4.78 -13.96 -7.72
C VAL A 113 6.21 -13.55 -7.31
N PRO A 114 7.11 -13.28 -8.27
CA PRO A 114 8.48 -12.89 -7.97
C PRO A 114 8.53 -11.68 -7.02
N GLY A 115 9.28 -11.82 -5.92
CA GLY A 115 9.42 -10.76 -4.91
C GLY A 115 8.31 -10.71 -3.87
N ALA A 116 7.15 -11.33 -4.10
CA ALA A 116 6.05 -11.34 -3.13
C ALA A 116 6.42 -12.10 -1.85
N VAL A 117 5.92 -11.63 -0.72
CA VAL A 117 5.93 -12.30 0.58
C VAL A 117 4.56 -12.16 1.19
N THR A 118 3.83 -13.27 1.25
CA THR A 118 2.47 -13.35 1.82
C THR A 118 2.46 -13.59 3.32
N LEU A 119 3.63 -13.60 3.96
CA LEU A 119 3.73 -13.67 5.43
C LEU A 119 3.33 -12.32 6.03
N GLY A 120 2.57 -12.35 7.13
CA GLY A 120 2.10 -11.16 7.85
C GLY A 120 3.22 -10.18 8.23
N GLY A 121 2.87 -8.89 8.38
CA GLY A 121 3.81 -7.83 8.75
C GLY A 121 3.95 -6.68 7.73
N GLY A 122 3.30 -6.79 6.56
CA GLY A 122 3.18 -5.71 5.58
C GLY A 122 1.80 -5.07 5.59
N LEU A 123 1.73 -3.73 5.49
CA LEU A 123 0.50 -2.94 5.41
C LEU A 123 0.59 -1.89 4.28
N PRO A 124 -0.49 -1.66 3.51
CA PRO A 124 -0.54 -0.56 2.56
C PRO A 124 -0.58 0.78 3.30
N ILE A 125 0.06 1.79 2.72
CA ILE A 125 -0.01 3.18 3.18
C ILE A 125 -1.04 3.87 2.28
N VAL A 126 -2.17 4.24 2.87
CA VAL A 126 -3.32 4.81 2.14
C VAL A 126 -3.69 6.16 2.75
N SER A 127 -3.96 7.15 1.91
CA SER A 127 -4.46 8.46 2.35
C SER A 127 -5.88 8.34 2.91
N GLN A 128 -6.34 9.39 3.60
CA GLN A 128 -7.73 9.51 4.03
C GLN A 128 -8.72 9.54 2.85
N SER A 129 -8.28 10.00 1.67
CA SER A 129 -9.04 9.94 0.42
C SER A 129 -9.07 8.56 -0.26
N GLY A 130 -8.34 7.57 0.27
CA GLY A 130 -8.28 6.21 -0.28
C GLY A 130 -7.20 6.00 -1.36
N GLU A 131 -6.28 6.95 -1.54
CA GLU A 131 -5.19 6.82 -2.51
C GLU A 131 -4.04 6.00 -1.93
N LEU A 132 -3.55 5.03 -2.70
CA LEU A 132 -2.34 4.29 -2.35
C LEU A 132 -1.11 5.19 -2.48
N LEU A 133 -0.38 5.35 -1.37
CA LEU A 133 0.85 6.13 -1.29
C LEU A 133 2.11 5.24 -1.21
N GLY A 134 1.95 3.99 -0.81
CA GLY A 134 3.05 3.04 -0.69
C GLY A 134 2.73 1.84 0.19
N GLY A 135 3.76 1.24 0.78
CA GLY A 135 3.62 0.12 1.71
C GLY A 135 4.69 0.17 2.78
N ILE A 136 4.35 -0.26 4.00
CA ILE A 136 5.28 -0.49 5.10
C ILE A 136 5.36 -1.99 5.37
N GLY A 137 6.54 -2.50 5.72
CA GLY A 137 6.74 -3.90 6.07
C GLY A 137 7.69 -4.06 7.26
N VAL A 138 7.41 -5.02 8.12
CA VAL A 138 8.21 -5.37 9.31
C VAL A 138 8.53 -6.87 9.31
N ALA A 139 9.74 -7.23 9.74
CA ALA A 139 10.16 -8.62 9.88
C ALA A 139 11.09 -8.85 11.08
N GLY A 140 11.04 -10.03 11.68
CA GLY A 140 11.82 -10.41 12.86
C GLY A 140 11.06 -10.27 14.19
N GLY A 141 9.74 -10.03 14.14
CA GLY A 141 8.88 -9.77 15.32
C GLY A 141 8.35 -11.02 16.02
N GLY A 142 8.87 -12.21 15.69
CA GLY A 142 8.41 -13.47 16.28
C GLY A 142 7.05 -13.96 15.77
N GLY A 143 6.49 -13.35 14.72
CA GLY A 143 5.22 -13.73 14.10
C GLY A 143 4.62 -12.57 13.31
N GLY A 144 3.85 -12.89 12.25
CA GLY A 144 3.26 -11.90 11.35
C GLY A 144 2.31 -10.92 12.04
N ASP A 145 1.60 -11.37 13.09
CA ASP A 145 0.70 -10.53 13.88
C ASP A 145 1.45 -9.44 14.67
N ASN A 146 2.56 -9.80 15.32
CA ASN A 146 3.39 -8.84 16.06
C ASN A 146 4.01 -7.82 15.11
N GLU A 147 4.49 -8.29 13.96
CA GLU A 147 5.08 -7.45 12.92
C GLU A 147 4.04 -6.48 12.33
N ALA A 148 2.79 -6.95 12.12
CA ALA A 148 1.70 -6.10 11.66
C ALA A 148 1.31 -5.04 12.69
N GLN A 149 1.34 -5.36 13.99
CA GLN A 149 1.11 -4.37 15.05
C GLN A 149 2.18 -3.27 15.06
N CYS A 150 3.45 -3.63 14.89
CA CYS A 150 4.54 -2.66 14.78
C CYS A 150 4.41 -1.80 13.52
N ALA A 151 4.10 -2.40 12.37
CA ALA A 151 3.83 -1.68 11.14
C ALA A 151 2.66 -0.70 11.31
N LYS A 152 1.58 -1.13 11.97
CA LYS A 152 0.42 -0.29 12.27
C LYS A 152 0.80 0.90 13.16
N ALA A 153 1.62 0.69 14.19
CA ALA A 153 2.09 1.80 15.01
C ALA A 153 2.91 2.83 14.22
N GLY A 154 3.66 2.38 13.20
CA GLY A 154 4.30 3.26 12.22
C GLY A 154 3.30 4.10 11.43
N LEU A 155 2.21 3.51 10.93
CA LEU A 155 1.14 4.22 10.23
C LEU A 155 0.40 5.21 11.13
N ASP A 156 0.06 4.79 12.35
CA ASP A 156 -0.65 5.61 13.32
C ASP A 156 0.14 6.90 13.65
N ALA A 157 1.48 6.82 13.70
CA ALA A 157 2.34 7.97 13.94
C ALA A 157 2.38 9.01 12.81
N ILE A 158 1.89 8.67 11.61
CA ILE A 158 1.84 9.56 10.45
C ILE A 158 0.41 9.85 9.97
N ALA A 159 -0.63 9.33 10.63
CA ALA A 159 -2.01 9.38 10.16
C ALA A 159 -2.50 10.81 9.84
N ASP A 160 -2.15 11.79 10.67
CA ASP A 160 -2.55 13.21 10.49
C ASP A 160 -1.92 13.87 9.24
N GLN A 161 -0.87 13.26 8.70
CA GLN A 161 -0.13 13.74 7.52
C GLN A 161 -0.64 13.10 6.23
N LEU A 162 -1.40 12.00 6.32
CA LEU A 162 -1.93 11.23 5.19
C LEU A 162 -3.31 11.75 4.76
N LYS A 163 -3.43 13.06 4.49
CA LYS A 163 -4.68 13.68 4.06
C LYS A 163 -5.04 13.31 2.63
#